data_AF-F8B6I4-F1
#
_entry.id   AF-F8B6I4-F1
#
_cell.length_a   1.000
_cell.length_b   1.000
_cell.length_c   1.000
_cell.angle_alpha   90.00
_cell.angle_beta   90.00
_cell.angle_gamma   90.00
#
_symmetry.space_group_name_H-M   'P 1'
#
loop_
_entity.id
_entity.type
_entity.pdbx_description
1 polymer ?
#
loop_
_entity_poly.entity_id
_entity_poly.type
_entity_poly.pdbx_seq_one_letter_code
_entity_poly.pdbx_strand_id
1 'polypeptide(L)'
;MRTTGERTALLVDEARAAELTAASLRWQSVTLSAVQLAELELRLSGGYPPRDDPPPDHGHNGPASPARPASPASPAWRPSAVASPAPISPAPISPLPGSPPAAPGHPPASPLPAHYPAPQYTVDAGDAGTQDAEKFQPGSTVALRDSEGVMLAALHLTEVVGSALSGTVEGLRLPEHPDYPELRFTPAALRAELLRRGWTAPNEPAPVAVWADGLLHTADLDRIEALGAAGGAVVVLAPVGGADPADARHHLRIRCLKAALATLSDVRALLALVPVQPVTRLTESVAFGPDTVIRFETVTDGGRPTAAGHAVSGRAATAGRQPAGRPGTGQERSTGRGAGGRDGSSGGGGGDGQYQRNAGQETDDRDSEPALAGEVAYRTQVCLAYGFSAMTVGPAPSAPGAAALSMLLDRGTRLPPALTPPAVAAELVRAQPPRSERGLTVLFTGLSGSGKSTLAKLLVCRLLERGDRRVTLLDGDVVRLHLSKGLGFSREDRNANVLRIGFVAASVTAVGGTAVCAPIAPYDDVRHQVRTMVEDSGGGFVLVHVATPLQVCEARDRKGLYAKARAGIIPTFTGVSDPYEEPTDADIVIDTVDASPHDAVQTVLSHLRTDGWLAP
;
A
#
# COMPACT_ATOMS: atom_id res chain seq x y z
N MET A 1 -31.65 -35.28 -9.74
CA MET A 1 -30.52 -34.92 -10.62
C MET A 1 -30.07 -33.51 -10.24
N ARG A 2 -28.78 -33.26 -10.03
CA ARG A 2 -28.26 -31.89 -9.86
C ARG A 2 -28.09 -31.26 -11.25
N THR A 3 -28.46 -29.99 -11.41
CA THR A 3 -28.33 -29.26 -12.68
C THR A 3 -26.88 -28.87 -12.94
N THR A 4 -26.36 -29.20 -14.11
CA THR A 4 -25.00 -28.84 -14.54
C THR A 4 -24.87 -27.32 -14.68
N GLY A 5 -24.13 -26.68 -13.78
CA GLY A 5 -23.83 -25.24 -13.83
C GLY A 5 -23.82 -24.51 -12.48
N GLU A 6 -24.37 -25.10 -11.42
CA GLU A 6 -24.34 -24.49 -10.09
C GLU A 6 -22.92 -24.47 -9.51
N ARG A 7 -22.39 -23.26 -9.24
CA ARG A 7 -21.14 -23.08 -8.49
C ARG A 7 -21.37 -23.40 -7.03
N THR A 8 -21.05 -24.63 -6.62
CA THR A 8 -21.20 -25.11 -5.24
C THR A 8 -20.33 -24.28 -4.30
N ALA A 9 -20.94 -23.68 -3.28
CA ALA A 9 -20.21 -23.32 -2.07
C ALA A 9 -19.71 -24.61 -1.40
N LEU A 10 -18.52 -24.56 -0.78
CA LEU A 10 -17.89 -25.74 -0.17
C LEU A 10 -18.23 -25.88 1.32
N LEU A 11 -19.24 -25.14 1.78
CA LEU A 11 -19.77 -25.21 3.14
C LEU A 11 -20.61 -26.49 3.31
N VAL A 12 -20.28 -27.27 4.34
CA VAL A 12 -21.02 -28.46 4.73
C VAL A 12 -22.24 -28.10 5.58
N ASP A 13 -23.14 -29.06 5.82
CA ASP A 13 -24.27 -28.85 6.74
C ASP A 13 -23.84 -28.84 8.22
N GLU A 14 -24.72 -28.37 9.10
CA GLU A 14 -24.45 -28.20 10.53
C GLU A 14 -24.05 -29.51 11.23
N ALA A 15 -24.63 -30.65 10.82
CA ALA A 15 -24.29 -31.95 11.39
C ALA A 15 -22.86 -32.36 10.99
N ARG A 16 -22.51 -32.22 9.72
CA ARG A 16 -21.16 -32.48 9.22
C ARG A 16 -20.14 -31.49 9.81
N ALA A 17 -20.50 -30.22 10.00
CA ALA A 17 -19.65 -29.24 10.65
C ALA A 17 -19.36 -29.61 12.13
N ALA A 18 -20.35 -30.14 12.85
CA ALA A 18 -20.17 -30.66 14.21
C ALA A 18 -19.25 -31.91 14.25
N GLU A 19 -19.41 -32.85 13.30
CA GLU A 19 -18.50 -34.01 13.16
C GLU A 19 -17.05 -33.57 12.93
N LEU A 20 -16.82 -32.68 11.95
CA LEU A 20 -15.49 -32.17 11.63
C LEU A 20 -14.88 -31.40 12.81
N THR A 21 -15.68 -30.60 13.52
CA THR A 21 -15.25 -29.89 14.74
C THR A 21 -14.79 -30.87 15.82
N ALA A 22 -15.58 -31.90 16.12
CA ALA A 22 -15.25 -32.91 17.13
C ALA A 22 -14.02 -33.76 16.75
N ALA A 23 -13.85 -34.07 15.46
CA ALA A 23 -12.69 -34.77 14.94
C ALA A 23 -11.41 -33.91 14.98
N SER A 24 -11.53 -32.58 14.79
CA SER A 24 -10.41 -31.64 14.77
C SER A 24 -9.55 -31.61 16.04
N LEU A 25 -10.09 -32.07 17.17
CA LEU A 25 -9.38 -32.25 18.43
C LEU A 25 -8.20 -33.24 18.35
N ARG A 26 -8.09 -34.00 17.26
CA ARG A 26 -7.02 -34.97 17.00
C ARG A 26 -6.18 -34.64 15.76
N TRP A 27 -6.46 -33.50 15.11
CA TRP A 27 -5.79 -33.08 13.89
C TRP A 27 -4.71 -32.05 14.21
N GLN A 28 -3.73 -31.95 13.31
CA GLN A 28 -2.85 -30.79 13.29
C GLN A 28 -3.63 -29.59 12.74
N SER A 29 -3.19 -28.38 13.06
CA SER A 29 -3.85 -27.15 12.62
C SER A 29 -2.87 -26.16 12.02
N VAL A 30 -3.31 -25.48 10.97
CA VAL A 30 -2.63 -24.31 10.41
C VAL A 30 -3.46 -23.08 10.74
N THR A 31 -2.85 -22.13 11.45
CA THR A 31 -3.38 -20.78 11.60
C THR A 31 -3.07 -20.02 10.30
N LEU A 32 -4.11 -19.61 9.61
CA LEU A 32 -4.01 -18.96 8.30
C LEU A 32 -3.57 -17.50 8.44
N SER A 33 -2.76 -17.05 7.48
CA SER A 33 -2.47 -15.62 7.32
C SER A 33 -3.70 -14.87 6.80
N ALA A 34 -3.71 -13.53 6.96
CA ALA A 34 -4.78 -12.66 6.46
C ALA A 34 -4.99 -12.81 4.93
N VAL A 35 -3.94 -13.13 4.18
CA VAL A 35 -3.97 -13.45 2.74
C VAL A 35 -4.76 -14.74 2.50
N GLN A 36 -4.36 -15.83 3.16
CA GLN A 36 -4.91 -17.16 3.00
C GLN A 36 -6.36 -17.25 3.47
N LEU A 37 -6.73 -16.48 4.50
CA LEU A 37 -8.12 -16.35 4.97
C LEU A 37 -9.05 -15.85 3.86
N ALA A 38 -8.62 -14.85 3.09
CA ALA A 38 -9.40 -14.31 1.98
C ALA A 38 -9.53 -15.30 0.82
N GLU A 39 -8.44 -15.96 0.44
CA GLU A 39 -8.44 -17.01 -0.59
C GLU A 39 -9.34 -18.19 -0.20
N LEU A 40 -9.28 -18.63 1.06
CA LEU A 40 -10.15 -19.68 1.59
C LEU A 40 -11.61 -19.23 1.58
N GLU A 41 -11.94 -18.02 2.06
CA GLU A 41 -13.31 -17.48 1.99
C GLU A 41 -13.85 -17.46 0.55
N LEU A 42 -13.04 -17.02 -0.40
CA LEU A 42 -13.39 -17.00 -1.82
C LEU A 42 -13.56 -18.42 -2.39
N ARG A 43 -12.76 -19.40 -1.95
CA ARG A 43 -12.90 -20.82 -2.33
C ARG A 43 -14.18 -21.42 -1.74
N LEU A 44 -14.42 -21.25 -0.44
CA LEU A 44 -15.58 -21.78 0.27
C LEU A 44 -16.90 -21.15 -0.20
N SER A 45 -16.92 -19.87 -0.57
CA SER A 45 -18.11 -19.15 -1.01
C SER A 45 -18.47 -19.34 -2.50
N GLY A 46 -17.70 -20.14 -3.25
CA GLY A 46 -17.92 -20.38 -4.68
C GLY A 46 -17.45 -19.24 -5.59
N GLY A 47 -16.45 -18.48 -5.14
CA GLY A 47 -15.80 -17.36 -5.82
C GLY A 47 -14.72 -17.74 -6.83
N TYR A 48 -14.27 -19.00 -6.81
CA TYR A 48 -13.54 -19.61 -7.92
C TYR A 48 -14.46 -20.49 -8.76
N PRO A 49 -14.22 -20.63 -10.08
CA PRO A 49 -14.75 -21.76 -10.84
C PRO A 49 -14.12 -23.08 -10.33
N PRO A 50 -14.82 -24.23 -10.43
CA PRO A 50 -14.13 -25.51 -10.46
C PRO A 50 -13.20 -25.51 -11.67
N ARG A 51 -11.90 -25.75 -11.44
CA ARG A 51 -10.85 -25.69 -12.46
C ARG A 51 -9.75 -26.71 -12.17
N ASP A 52 -9.18 -27.25 -13.23
CA ASP A 52 -8.16 -28.29 -13.22
C ASP A 52 -6.72 -27.72 -13.12
N ASP A 53 -6.57 -26.40 -13.16
CA ASP A 53 -5.28 -25.68 -13.07
C ASP A 53 -5.09 -25.00 -11.68
N PRO A 54 -3.84 -24.93 -11.16
CA PRO A 54 -3.52 -24.22 -9.91
C PRO A 54 -3.63 -22.69 -10.04
N PRO A 55 -3.71 -21.95 -8.90
CA PRO A 55 -3.61 -20.50 -8.90
C PRO A 55 -2.23 -20.01 -9.39
N PRO A 56 -2.11 -18.76 -9.87
CA PRO A 56 -0.81 -18.14 -10.16
C PRO A 56 0.01 -17.99 -8.87
N ASP A 57 1.33 -18.13 -8.99
CA ASP A 57 2.26 -17.94 -7.87
C ASP A 57 2.30 -16.45 -7.46
N HIS A 58 1.74 -16.13 -6.30
CA HIS A 58 1.73 -14.79 -5.73
C HIS A 58 3.03 -14.42 -4.98
N GLY A 59 4.17 -14.83 -5.54
CA GLY A 59 5.48 -14.21 -5.28
C GLY A 59 6.03 -14.46 -3.89
N HIS A 60 5.94 -15.70 -3.40
CA HIS A 60 6.68 -16.11 -2.21
C HIS A 60 8.17 -16.28 -2.56
N ASN A 61 9.07 -15.62 -1.82
CA ASN A 61 10.53 -15.67 -2.03
C ASN A 61 11.14 -17.00 -1.55
N GLY A 62 10.68 -18.12 -2.12
CA GLY A 62 11.30 -19.44 -2.00
C GLY A 62 12.27 -19.74 -3.15
N PRO A 63 13.23 -20.66 -2.97
CA PRO A 63 14.11 -21.09 -4.06
C PRO A 63 13.31 -21.83 -5.13
N ALA A 64 13.41 -21.39 -6.39
CA ALA A 64 12.66 -21.92 -7.51
C ALA A 64 12.85 -23.45 -7.67
N SER A 65 11.76 -24.20 -7.58
CA SER A 65 11.77 -25.65 -7.78
C SER A 65 11.92 -25.99 -9.28
N PRO A 66 12.67 -27.06 -9.64
CA PRO A 66 12.96 -27.38 -11.03
C PRO A 66 11.70 -27.84 -11.78
N ALA A 67 11.51 -27.31 -13.00
CA ALA A 67 10.38 -27.65 -13.84
C ALA A 67 10.28 -29.16 -14.12
N ARG A 68 9.08 -29.74 -13.96
CA ARG A 68 8.79 -31.11 -14.42
C ARG A 68 9.00 -31.20 -15.94
N PRO A 69 9.65 -32.25 -16.47
CA PRO A 69 9.81 -32.42 -17.91
C PRO A 69 8.45 -32.65 -18.57
N ALA A 70 8.15 -31.88 -19.62
CA ALA A 70 6.90 -32.00 -20.37
C ALA A 70 6.83 -33.34 -21.13
N SER A 71 5.69 -34.03 -21.01
CA SER A 71 5.39 -35.23 -21.81
C SER A 71 5.00 -34.84 -23.25
N PRO A 72 5.41 -35.58 -24.29
CA PRO A 72 5.44 -35.03 -25.65
C PRO A 72 4.11 -35.07 -26.42
N ALA A 73 3.91 -34.00 -27.20
CA ALA A 73 3.15 -33.92 -28.46
C ALA A 73 1.60 -34.02 -28.45
N SER A 74 0.96 -32.86 -28.50
CA SER A 74 -0.11 -32.54 -29.48
C SER A 74 -0.12 -31.03 -29.78
N PRO A 75 -0.68 -30.57 -30.92
CA PRO A 75 -0.02 -29.52 -31.70
C PRO A 75 -0.27 -28.08 -31.24
N ALA A 76 0.76 -27.24 -31.40
CA ALA A 76 0.73 -25.81 -31.11
C ALA A 76 -0.23 -25.04 -32.03
N TRP A 77 -0.95 -24.08 -31.44
CA TRP A 77 -1.82 -23.16 -32.16
C TRP A 77 -0.99 -22.12 -32.92
N ARG A 78 -1.26 -21.93 -34.22
CA ARG A 78 -0.69 -20.83 -35.02
C ARG A 78 -1.71 -19.69 -35.09
N PRO A 79 -1.33 -18.43 -34.81
CA PRO A 79 -2.23 -17.30 -35.03
C PRO A 79 -2.46 -17.10 -36.54
N SER A 80 -3.72 -17.20 -36.97
CA SER A 80 -4.12 -16.82 -38.33
C SER A 80 -4.27 -15.30 -38.42
N ALA A 81 -3.62 -14.68 -39.40
CA ALA A 81 -3.74 -13.25 -39.63
C ALA A 81 -5.18 -12.88 -40.07
N VAL A 82 -5.78 -11.90 -39.39
CA VAL A 82 -7.08 -11.32 -39.76
C VAL A 82 -6.84 -9.99 -40.48
N ALA A 83 -7.39 -9.84 -41.68
CA ALA A 83 -7.29 -8.61 -42.46
C ALA A 83 -8.30 -7.55 -41.98
N SER A 84 -7.95 -6.28 -42.11
CA SER A 84 -8.78 -5.14 -41.70
C SER A 84 -10.13 -5.10 -42.43
N PRO A 85 -11.22 -4.66 -41.78
CA PRO A 85 -12.54 -4.57 -42.40
C PRO A 85 -12.64 -3.40 -43.39
N ALA A 86 -13.29 -3.64 -44.52
CA ALA A 86 -13.74 -2.62 -45.48
C ALA A 86 -15.29 -2.56 -45.48
N PRO A 87 -15.91 -1.42 -45.83
CA PRO A 87 -17.33 -1.18 -45.58
C PRO A 87 -18.29 -1.97 -46.48
N ILE A 88 -19.50 -2.21 -45.95
CA ILE A 88 -20.56 -3.02 -46.57
C ILE A 88 -21.30 -2.23 -47.67
N SER A 89 -21.74 -2.93 -48.74
CA SER A 89 -22.85 -2.50 -49.61
C SER A 89 -23.63 -3.73 -50.14
N PRO A 90 -24.90 -3.58 -50.58
CA PRO A 90 -25.87 -4.69 -50.49
C PRO A 90 -26.33 -5.32 -51.83
N ALA A 91 -27.13 -6.39 -51.69
CA ALA A 91 -27.99 -7.09 -52.67
C ALA A 91 -27.32 -8.11 -53.63
N PRO A 92 -28.08 -9.06 -54.23
CA PRO A 92 -29.41 -9.59 -53.90
C PRO A 92 -29.46 -11.14 -53.70
N ILE A 93 -30.62 -11.69 -53.35
CA ILE A 93 -30.86 -13.14 -53.12
C ILE A 93 -31.31 -13.84 -54.41
N SER A 94 -30.90 -15.10 -54.63
CA SER A 94 -31.57 -16.06 -55.53
C SER A 94 -31.27 -17.53 -55.15
N PRO A 95 -32.10 -18.54 -55.53
CA PRO A 95 -32.36 -19.69 -54.65
C PRO A 95 -32.23 -21.11 -55.26
N LEU A 96 -32.28 -22.12 -54.37
CA LEU A 96 -32.59 -23.56 -54.62
C LEU A 96 -31.53 -24.40 -55.40
N PRO A 97 -31.60 -25.76 -55.40
CA PRO A 97 -32.39 -26.69 -54.57
C PRO A 97 -31.56 -27.84 -53.92
N GLY A 98 -32.21 -28.68 -53.10
CA GLY A 98 -31.94 -30.13 -53.07
C GLY A 98 -31.30 -30.74 -51.81
N SER A 99 -32.11 -31.41 -50.99
CA SER A 99 -31.64 -32.28 -49.89
C SER A 99 -31.80 -33.77 -50.26
N PRO A 100 -30.73 -34.58 -50.20
CA PRO A 100 -30.82 -36.05 -50.09
C PRO A 100 -31.18 -36.48 -48.66
N PRO A 101 -31.66 -37.72 -48.44
CA PRO A 101 -32.16 -38.19 -47.15
C PRO A 101 -31.05 -38.59 -46.15
N ALA A 102 -31.43 -38.70 -44.88
CA ALA A 102 -30.54 -39.04 -43.78
C ALA A 102 -30.01 -40.50 -43.84
N ALA A 103 -28.75 -40.68 -43.43
CA ALA A 103 -28.15 -41.98 -43.14
C ALA A 103 -27.90 -42.12 -41.61
N PRO A 104 -28.19 -43.28 -40.99
CA PRO A 104 -28.02 -43.47 -39.55
C PRO A 104 -26.54 -43.74 -39.22
N GLY A 105 -25.92 -42.92 -38.36
CA GLY A 105 -24.49 -43.06 -38.07
C GLY A 105 -23.89 -42.06 -37.09
N HIS A 106 -24.64 -41.56 -36.11
CA HIS A 106 -23.99 -40.88 -34.98
C HIS A 106 -23.23 -41.92 -34.13
N PRO A 107 -21.93 -41.75 -33.86
CA PRO A 107 -21.34 -42.41 -32.70
C PRO A 107 -22.09 -41.94 -31.44
N PRO A 108 -22.33 -42.82 -30.45
CA PRO A 108 -22.95 -42.40 -29.21
C PRO A 108 -22.09 -41.30 -28.57
N ALA A 109 -22.73 -40.27 -28.00
CA ALA A 109 -22.00 -39.26 -27.25
C ALA A 109 -21.23 -39.94 -26.12
N SER A 110 -19.90 -39.81 -26.13
CA SER A 110 -19.06 -40.35 -25.06
C SER A 110 -19.59 -39.82 -23.72
N PRO A 111 -19.89 -40.69 -22.74
CA PRO A 111 -20.31 -40.22 -21.43
C PRO A 111 -19.18 -39.36 -20.84
N LEU A 112 -19.51 -38.11 -20.50
CA LEU A 112 -18.59 -37.25 -19.77
C LEU A 112 -18.13 -37.99 -18.49
N PRO A 113 -16.84 -37.96 -18.13
CA PRO A 113 -16.34 -38.71 -17.00
C PRO A 113 -17.09 -38.31 -15.72
N ALA A 114 -17.68 -39.30 -15.04
CA ALA A 114 -18.63 -39.08 -13.94
C ALA A 114 -17.99 -38.57 -12.63
N HIS A 115 -16.74 -38.12 -12.68
CA HIS A 115 -15.97 -37.59 -11.57
C HIS A 115 -15.39 -36.24 -11.95
N TYR A 116 -16.01 -35.15 -11.49
CA TYR A 116 -15.29 -33.90 -11.32
C TYR A 116 -14.22 -34.13 -10.24
N PRO A 117 -12.97 -33.65 -10.42
CA PRO A 117 -12.03 -33.63 -9.32
C PRO A 117 -12.60 -32.77 -8.18
N ALA A 118 -12.52 -33.29 -6.95
CA ALA A 118 -12.91 -32.51 -5.79
C ALA A 118 -12.02 -31.25 -5.70
N PRO A 119 -12.57 -30.09 -5.30
CA PRO A 119 -11.88 -28.81 -5.42
C PRO A 119 -10.62 -28.80 -4.57
N GLN A 120 -9.47 -28.86 -5.24
CA GLN A 120 -8.18 -28.76 -4.58
C GLN A 120 -7.99 -27.33 -4.04
N TYR A 121 -7.35 -27.24 -2.89
CA TYR A 121 -6.90 -26.00 -2.27
C TYR A 121 -5.48 -26.24 -1.76
N THR A 122 -4.63 -25.23 -1.91
CA THR A 122 -3.23 -25.25 -1.48
C THR A 122 -3.05 -24.12 -0.48
N VAL A 123 -2.41 -24.41 0.64
CA VAL A 123 -2.04 -23.42 1.67
C VAL A 123 -0.57 -23.58 2.03
N ASP A 124 0.14 -22.48 2.20
CA ASP A 124 1.51 -22.51 2.73
C ASP A 124 1.47 -22.51 4.26
N ALA A 125 2.11 -23.48 4.90
CA ALA A 125 2.29 -23.56 6.35
C ALA A 125 3.46 -22.70 6.89
N GLY A 126 4.09 -21.88 6.05
CA GLY A 126 5.24 -21.02 6.38
C GLY A 126 5.05 -20.15 7.63
N ASP A 127 6.15 -19.92 8.34
CA ASP A 127 6.24 -19.27 9.66
C ASP A 127 5.48 -19.92 10.84
N ALA A 128 4.72 -21.00 10.62
CA ALA A 128 4.77 -22.10 11.58
C ALA A 128 6.18 -22.71 11.49
N GLY A 129 7.03 -22.41 12.48
CA GLY A 129 8.49 -22.53 12.38
C GLY A 129 9.00 -23.83 11.74
N THR A 130 10.04 -23.71 10.90
CA THR A 130 10.53 -24.70 9.92
C THR A 130 10.98 -26.08 10.44
N GLN A 131 10.74 -26.38 11.71
CA GLN A 131 10.84 -27.72 12.32
C GLN A 131 9.53 -28.52 12.19
N ASP A 132 8.43 -27.90 11.74
CA ASP A 132 7.09 -28.49 11.76
C ASP A 132 6.64 -29.17 10.46
N ALA A 133 7.34 -28.96 9.33
CA ALA A 133 6.92 -29.51 8.03
C ALA A 133 6.84 -31.05 8.00
N GLU A 134 7.69 -31.76 8.75
CA GLU A 134 7.67 -33.24 8.88
C GLU A 134 6.39 -33.80 9.53
N LYS A 135 5.57 -32.95 10.16
CA LYS A 135 4.33 -33.36 10.84
C LYS A 135 3.21 -33.70 9.84
N PHE A 136 3.21 -33.07 8.66
CA PHE A 136 2.14 -33.21 7.66
C PHE A 136 2.43 -34.38 6.70
N GLN A 137 1.39 -35.16 6.36
CA GLN A 137 1.50 -36.34 5.49
C GLN A 137 0.28 -36.44 4.55
N PRO A 138 0.46 -36.75 3.25
CA PRO A 138 -0.65 -37.07 2.36
C PRO A 138 -1.56 -38.17 2.94
N GLY A 139 -2.87 -37.98 2.82
CA GLY A 139 -3.91 -38.79 3.45
C GLY A 139 -4.31 -38.35 4.86
N SER A 140 -3.58 -37.43 5.51
CA SER A 140 -4.01 -36.83 6.78
C SER A 140 -5.04 -35.71 6.56
N THR A 141 -5.67 -35.24 7.63
CA THR A 141 -6.57 -34.07 7.61
C THR A 141 -6.05 -33.00 8.56
N VAL A 142 -6.05 -31.75 8.09
CA VAL A 142 -5.58 -30.56 8.81
C VAL A 142 -6.76 -29.64 9.09
N ALA A 143 -6.84 -29.10 10.30
CA ALA A 143 -7.80 -28.05 10.65
C ALA A 143 -7.26 -26.67 10.23
N LEU A 144 -7.92 -26.01 9.28
CA LEU A 144 -7.60 -24.63 8.91
C LEU A 144 -8.32 -23.69 9.88
N ARG A 145 -7.58 -22.77 10.50
CA ARG A 145 -8.04 -21.86 11.55
C ARG A 145 -7.67 -20.41 11.25
N ASP A 146 -8.43 -19.46 11.81
CA ASP A 146 -8.01 -18.06 11.86
C ASP A 146 -7.03 -17.77 13.00
N SER A 147 -6.66 -16.50 13.15
CA SER A 147 -5.76 -15.99 14.19
C SER A 147 -6.30 -16.10 15.62
N GLU A 148 -7.62 -16.24 15.81
CA GLU A 148 -8.22 -16.53 17.12
C GLU A 148 -8.32 -18.05 17.39
N GLY A 149 -8.01 -18.88 16.39
CA GLY A 149 -8.06 -20.33 16.48
C GLY A 149 -9.43 -20.94 16.14
N VAL A 150 -10.39 -20.16 15.65
CA VAL A 150 -11.70 -20.67 15.22
C VAL A 150 -11.50 -21.54 13.98
N MET A 151 -12.14 -22.71 13.94
CA MET A 151 -12.01 -23.63 12.81
C MET A 151 -12.92 -23.21 11.65
N LEU A 152 -12.31 -23.00 10.49
CA LEU A 152 -12.99 -22.57 9.27
C LEU A 152 -13.22 -23.73 8.30
N ALA A 153 -12.24 -24.62 8.14
CA ALA A 153 -12.30 -25.74 7.20
C ALA A 153 -11.47 -26.95 7.66
N ALA A 154 -11.78 -28.11 7.08
CA ALA A 154 -10.95 -29.30 7.08
C ALA A 154 -10.27 -29.44 5.71
N LEU A 155 -8.95 -29.61 5.68
CA LEU A 155 -8.16 -29.85 4.47
C LEU A 155 -7.64 -31.28 4.48
N HIS A 156 -8.10 -32.12 3.55
CA HIS A 156 -7.67 -33.51 3.41
C HIS A 156 -6.50 -33.58 2.43
N LEU A 157 -5.29 -33.80 2.94
CA LEU A 157 -4.05 -33.66 2.16
C LEU A 157 -3.96 -34.72 1.07
N THR A 158 -3.72 -34.29 -0.16
CA THR A 158 -3.39 -35.16 -1.31
C THR A 158 -1.92 -35.08 -1.70
N GLU A 159 -1.27 -33.92 -1.49
CA GLU A 159 0.14 -33.68 -1.82
C GLU A 159 0.75 -32.69 -0.81
N VAL A 160 2.03 -32.84 -0.50
CA VAL A 160 2.80 -31.96 0.39
C VAL A 160 4.14 -31.67 -0.28
N VAL A 161 4.47 -30.39 -0.49
CA VAL A 161 5.69 -29.95 -1.18
C VAL A 161 6.35 -28.83 -0.39
N GLY A 162 7.39 -29.16 0.39
CA GLY A 162 7.97 -28.21 1.34
C GLY A 162 6.94 -27.85 2.42
N SER A 163 6.61 -26.57 2.55
CA SER A 163 5.54 -26.07 3.41
C SER A 163 4.17 -25.97 2.73
N ALA A 164 4.08 -26.17 1.40
CA ALA A 164 2.82 -26.14 0.67
C ALA A 164 2.01 -27.43 0.91
N LEU A 165 0.82 -27.28 1.49
CA LEU A 165 -0.14 -28.33 1.80
C LEU A 165 -1.30 -28.28 0.80
N SER A 166 -1.38 -29.28 -0.08
CA SER A 166 -2.40 -29.36 -1.14
C SER A 166 -3.40 -30.48 -0.83
N GLY A 167 -4.70 -30.20 -0.90
CA GLY A 167 -5.74 -31.16 -0.53
C GLY A 167 -7.15 -30.76 -0.96
N THR A 168 -8.14 -31.61 -0.70
CA THR A 168 -9.55 -31.26 -0.87
C THR A 168 -10.09 -30.60 0.39
N VAL A 169 -11.01 -29.63 0.26
CA VAL A 169 -11.47 -28.82 1.40
C VAL A 169 -12.97 -28.98 1.69
N GLU A 170 -13.30 -29.33 2.94
CA GLU A 170 -14.65 -29.24 3.52
C GLU A 170 -14.72 -27.98 4.40
N GLY A 171 -15.52 -26.98 4.01
CA GLY A 171 -15.70 -25.75 4.79
C GLY A 171 -16.75 -25.91 5.88
N LEU A 172 -16.45 -25.51 7.11
CA LEU A 172 -17.39 -25.46 8.23
C LEU A 172 -18.08 -24.10 8.34
N ARG A 173 -17.35 -23.02 8.07
CA ARG A 173 -17.83 -21.64 8.08
C ARG A 173 -16.95 -20.73 7.21
N LEU A 174 -17.43 -19.54 6.90
CA LEU A 174 -16.59 -18.45 6.38
C LEU A 174 -15.93 -17.70 7.56
N PRO A 175 -14.84 -16.93 7.35
CA PRO A 175 -14.33 -16.01 8.36
C PRO A 175 -15.39 -15.01 8.82
N GLU A 176 -15.36 -14.63 10.08
CA GLU A 176 -16.23 -13.58 10.62
C GLU A 176 -15.59 -12.20 10.41
N HIS A 177 -16.33 -11.27 9.81
CA HIS A 177 -15.86 -9.90 9.55
C HIS A 177 -16.76 -8.90 10.29
N PRO A 178 -16.25 -8.20 11.33
CA PRO A 178 -17.05 -7.26 12.11
C PRO A 178 -17.28 -5.92 11.36
N ASP A 179 -16.49 -5.63 10.32
CA ASP A 179 -16.57 -4.41 9.55
C ASP A 179 -17.47 -4.55 8.31
N TYR A 180 -18.35 -3.57 8.12
CA TYR A 180 -19.22 -3.44 6.95
C TYR A 180 -19.97 -4.72 6.50
N PRO A 181 -20.62 -5.47 7.41
CA PRO A 181 -21.35 -6.69 7.02
C PRO A 181 -22.52 -6.40 6.07
N GLU A 182 -22.97 -5.14 5.93
CA GLU A 182 -23.98 -4.75 4.95
C GLU A 182 -23.44 -4.61 3.51
N LEU A 183 -22.12 -4.62 3.34
CA LEU A 183 -21.43 -4.50 2.05
C LEU A 183 -20.63 -5.75 1.67
N ARG A 184 -20.39 -6.69 2.59
CA ARG A 184 -19.66 -7.94 2.32
C ARG A 184 -20.60 -8.97 1.71
N PHE A 185 -20.38 -9.32 0.44
CA PHE A 185 -21.22 -10.31 -0.26
C PHE A 185 -20.40 -11.53 -0.65
N THR A 186 -20.96 -12.72 -0.43
CA THR A 186 -20.56 -13.92 -1.17
C THR A 186 -21.04 -13.82 -2.62
N PRO A 187 -20.44 -14.56 -3.57
CA PRO A 187 -20.92 -14.64 -4.95
C PRO A 187 -22.41 -15.04 -5.06
N ALA A 188 -22.89 -15.91 -4.18
CA ALA A 188 -24.31 -16.27 -4.12
C ALA A 188 -25.18 -15.12 -3.58
N ALA A 189 -24.75 -14.45 -2.51
CA ALA A 189 -25.48 -13.33 -1.92
C ALA A 189 -25.59 -12.14 -2.87
N LEU A 190 -24.53 -11.78 -3.62
CA LEU A 190 -24.60 -10.68 -4.58
C LEU A 190 -25.53 -10.99 -5.76
N ARG A 191 -25.50 -12.21 -6.30
CA ARG A 191 -26.45 -12.60 -7.37
C ARG A 191 -27.90 -12.54 -6.88
N ALA A 192 -28.16 -12.91 -5.63
CA ALA A 192 -29.48 -12.76 -5.00
C ALA A 192 -29.85 -11.29 -4.74
N GLU A 193 -28.90 -10.44 -4.34
CA GLU A 193 -29.08 -8.99 -4.18
C GLU A 193 -29.50 -8.32 -5.49
N LEU A 194 -28.77 -8.59 -6.58
CA LEU A 194 -29.04 -8.04 -7.92
C LEU A 194 -30.40 -8.51 -8.45
N LEU A 195 -30.74 -9.79 -8.27
CA LEU A 195 -32.04 -10.33 -8.63
C LEU A 195 -33.18 -9.68 -7.82
N ARG A 196 -33.00 -9.49 -6.51
CA ARG A 196 -34.01 -8.84 -5.64
C ARG A 196 -34.25 -7.38 -6.01
N ARG A 197 -33.24 -6.69 -6.55
CA ARG A 197 -33.35 -5.34 -7.11
C ARG A 197 -33.93 -5.29 -8.53
N GLY A 198 -34.15 -6.44 -9.16
CA GLY A 198 -34.58 -6.56 -10.56
C GLY A 198 -33.48 -6.28 -11.59
N TRP A 199 -32.23 -6.01 -11.17
CA TRP A 199 -31.12 -5.57 -12.03
C TRP A 199 -30.57 -6.67 -12.97
N THR A 200 -31.18 -7.86 -12.94
CA THR A 200 -30.87 -9.01 -13.81
C THR A 200 -32.12 -9.61 -14.46
N ALA A 201 -33.22 -8.84 -14.55
CA ALA A 201 -34.44 -9.27 -15.23
C ALA A 201 -34.20 -9.42 -16.75
N PRO A 202 -34.95 -10.29 -17.48
CA PRO A 202 -34.66 -10.60 -18.89
C PRO A 202 -34.70 -9.44 -19.90
N ASN A 203 -35.30 -8.31 -19.53
CA ASN A 203 -35.41 -7.10 -20.36
C ASN A 203 -34.48 -5.96 -19.89
N GLU A 204 -33.69 -6.19 -18.83
CA GLU A 204 -32.75 -5.22 -18.28
C GLU A 204 -31.35 -5.43 -18.88
N PRO A 205 -30.56 -4.37 -19.14
CA PRO A 205 -29.17 -4.53 -19.53
C PRO A 205 -28.36 -5.19 -18.40
N ALA A 206 -27.51 -6.15 -18.74
CA ALA A 206 -26.71 -6.88 -17.75
C ALA A 206 -25.85 -5.92 -16.91
N PRO A 207 -25.73 -6.16 -15.58
CA PRO A 207 -24.97 -5.28 -14.71
C PRO A 207 -23.47 -5.38 -15.01
N VAL A 208 -22.75 -4.26 -14.81
CA VAL A 208 -21.32 -4.12 -15.11
C VAL A 208 -20.51 -4.02 -13.82
N ALA A 209 -19.41 -4.77 -13.73
CA ALA A 209 -18.47 -4.67 -12.61
C ALA A 209 -17.47 -3.51 -12.80
N VAL A 210 -17.17 -2.81 -11.71
CA VAL A 210 -16.07 -1.84 -11.60
C VAL A 210 -15.16 -2.32 -10.48
N TRP A 211 -13.97 -2.80 -10.83
CA TRP A 211 -12.98 -3.25 -9.86
C TRP A 211 -12.20 -2.05 -9.32
N ALA A 212 -12.19 -1.86 -8.01
CA ALA A 212 -11.61 -0.69 -7.35
C ALA A 212 -10.59 -1.10 -6.28
N ASP A 213 -9.33 -1.35 -6.68
CA ASP A 213 -8.23 -1.52 -5.72
C ASP A 213 -7.94 -0.22 -4.98
N GLY A 214 -7.92 0.90 -5.71
CA GLY A 214 -7.66 2.24 -5.19
C GLY A 214 -8.90 2.99 -4.70
N LEU A 215 -8.81 4.32 -4.76
CA LEU A 215 -9.93 5.25 -4.59
C LEU A 215 -10.60 5.49 -5.95
N LEU A 216 -11.88 5.88 -5.95
CA LEU A 216 -12.56 6.35 -7.16
C LEU A 216 -12.47 7.88 -7.23
N HIS A 217 -11.87 8.37 -8.31
CA HIS A 217 -11.66 9.79 -8.58
C HIS A 217 -12.72 10.35 -9.54
N THR A 218 -12.67 11.64 -9.87
CA THR A 218 -13.75 12.28 -10.66
C THR A 218 -13.93 11.58 -12.01
N ALA A 219 -12.82 11.26 -12.70
CA ALA A 219 -12.85 10.51 -13.96
C ALA A 219 -13.23 9.02 -13.84
N ASP A 220 -13.24 8.44 -12.63
CA ASP A 220 -13.87 7.14 -12.41
C ASP A 220 -15.40 7.27 -12.31
N LEU A 221 -15.88 8.33 -11.65
CA LEU A 221 -17.31 8.62 -11.58
C LEU A 221 -17.88 8.99 -12.95
N ASP A 222 -17.20 9.83 -13.74
CA ASP A 222 -17.58 10.13 -15.13
C ASP A 222 -17.74 8.84 -15.96
N ARG A 223 -16.87 7.84 -15.74
CA ARG A 223 -16.96 6.51 -16.38
C ARG A 223 -18.14 5.69 -15.85
N ILE A 224 -18.39 5.71 -14.55
CA ILE A 224 -19.53 5.02 -13.92
C ILE A 224 -20.87 5.62 -14.38
N GLU A 225 -20.95 6.94 -14.56
CA GLU A 225 -22.11 7.62 -15.14
C GLU A 225 -22.30 7.25 -16.61
N ALA A 226 -21.23 7.20 -17.41
CA ALA A 226 -21.32 6.73 -18.80
C ALA A 226 -21.77 5.25 -18.91
N LEU A 227 -21.34 4.38 -17.99
CA LEU A 227 -21.79 2.98 -17.91
C LEU A 227 -23.26 2.88 -17.46
N GLY A 228 -23.69 3.69 -16.49
CA GLY A 228 -25.08 3.77 -16.04
C GLY A 228 -26.02 4.32 -17.12
N ALA A 229 -25.57 5.30 -17.88
CA ALA A 229 -26.32 5.91 -18.99
C ALA A 229 -26.56 4.94 -20.17
N ALA A 230 -25.76 3.87 -20.29
CA ALA A 230 -26.05 2.75 -21.19
C ALA A 230 -27.20 1.83 -20.69
N GLY A 231 -27.83 2.18 -19.56
CA GLY A 231 -28.99 1.51 -18.97
C GLY A 231 -28.64 0.39 -17.99
N GLY A 232 -27.39 -0.08 -17.95
CA GLY A 232 -26.95 -1.10 -16.99
C GLY A 232 -26.91 -0.60 -15.55
N ALA A 233 -27.09 -1.52 -14.60
CA ALA A 233 -26.70 -1.24 -13.22
C ALA A 233 -25.18 -1.44 -13.04
N VAL A 234 -24.56 -0.69 -12.14
CA VAL A 234 -23.10 -0.72 -11.92
C VAL A 234 -22.80 -1.23 -10.52
N VAL A 235 -21.87 -2.18 -10.42
CA VAL A 235 -21.43 -2.73 -9.13
C VAL A 235 -19.94 -2.51 -8.94
N VAL A 236 -19.57 -1.69 -7.96
CA VAL A 236 -18.18 -1.54 -7.54
C VAL A 236 -17.81 -2.75 -6.68
N LEU A 237 -16.88 -3.55 -7.19
CA LEU A 237 -16.21 -4.62 -6.45
C LEU A 237 -14.94 -4.04 -5.84
N ALA A 238 -14.91 -3.98 -4.51
CA ALA A 238 -13.79 -3.44 -3.74
C ALA A 238 -13.06 -4.58 -3.01
N PRO A 239 -11.83 -4.94 -3.41
CA PRO A 239 -11.03 -5.95 -2.72
C PRO A 239 -10.71 -5.53 -1.27
N VAL A 240 -10.97 -6.41 -0.31
CA VAL A 240 -10.71 -6.20 1.14
C VAL A 240 -10.08 -7.41 1.82
N GLY A 241 -9.68 -8.41 1.03
CA GLY A 241 -9.10 -9.66 1.53
C GLY A 241 -7.80 -9.42 2.27
N GLY A 242 -7.73 -9.87 3.52
CA GLY A 242 -6.57 -9.71 4.39
C GLY A 242 -6.33 -8.29 4.91
N ALA A 243 -7.31 -7.40 4.80
CA ALA A 243 -7.30 -6.15 5.57
C ALA A 243 -7.61 -6.42 7.05
N ASP A 244 -6.82 -5.83 7.95
CA ASP A 244 -7.09 -5.83 9.39
C ASP A 244 -8.30 -4.92 9.69
N PRO A 245 -9.36 -5.39 10.39
CA PRO A 245 -10.46 -4.53 10.86
C PRO A 245 -10.04 -3.41 11.83
N ALA A 246 -8.80 -3.38 12.31
CA ALA A 246 -8.21 -2.25 13.04
C ALA A 246 -7.50 -1.22 12.13
N ASP A 247 -7.27 -1.51 10.84
CA ASP A 247 -6.56 -0.61 9.94
C ASP A 247 -7.41 0.60 9.51
N ALA A 248 -6.95 1.79 9.91
CA ALA A 248 -7.56 3.05 9.52
C ALA A 248 -7.53 3.31 8.00
N ARG A 249 -6.59 2.72 7.24
CA ARG A 249 -6.46 2.91 5.79
C ARG A 249 -7.56 2.15 5.04
N HIS A 250 -7.82 0.90 5.42
CA HIS A 250 -8.99 0.10 4.99
C HIS A 250 -10.31 0.87 5.20
N HIS A 251 -10.55 1.35 6.43
CA HIS A 251 -11.74 2.14 6.74
C HIS A 251 -11.81 3.47 5.97
N LEU A 252 -10.68 4.16 5.77
CA LEU A 252 -10.64 5.38 4.93
C LEU A 252 -11.06 5.07 3.50
N ARG A 253 -10.48 4.03 2.88
CA ARG A 253 -10.81 3.64 1.51
C ARG A 253 -12.29 3.32 1.36
N ILE A 254 -12.90 2.57 2.28
CA ILE A 254 -14.33 2.25 2.21
C ILE A 254 -15.20 3.49 2.41
N ARG A 255 -14.85 4.42 3.32
CA ARG A 255 -15.56 5.71 3.43
C ARG A 255 -15.43 6.53 2.16
N CYS A 256 -14.26 6.60 1.54
CA CYS A 256 -14.05 7.25 0.25
C CYS A 256 -14.88 6.62 -0.88
N LEU A 257 -14.95 5.29 -0.98
CA LEU A 257 -15.78 4.60 -1.97
C LEU A 257 -17.27 4.88 -1.76
N LYS A 258 -17.76 4.84 -0.52
CA LYS A 258 -19.15 5.22 -0.17
C LYS A 258 -19.42 6.69 -0.50
N ALA A 259 -18.47 7.59 -0.21
CA ALA A 259 -18.57 9.03 -0.51
C ALA A 259 -18.52 9.35 -2.01
N ALA A 260 -17.77 8.59 -2.81
CA ALA A 260 -17.70 8.73 -4.25
C ALA A 260 -19.02 8.30 -4.92
N LEU A 261 -19.54 7.12 -4.55
CA LEU A 261 -20.80 6.63 -5.11
C LEU A 261 -22.01 7.46 -4.66
N ALA A 262 -21.94 8.10 -3.49
CA ALA A 262 -22.99 9.00 -3.01
C ALA A 262 -23.11 10.34 -3.77
N THR A 263 -22.21 10.66 -4.71
CA THR A 263 -22.39 11.82 -5.60
C THR A 263 -23.07 11.47 -6.93
N LEU A 264 -23.18 10.18 -7.27
CA LEU A 264 -23.89 9.72 -8.47
C LEU A 264 -25.40 9.92 -8.27
N SER A 265 -26.05 10.66 -9.18
CA SER A 265 -27.46 11.02 -9.03
C SER A 265 -28.40 10.07 -9.79
N ASP A 266 -28.06 9.71 -11.03
CA ASP A 266 -28.93 8.95 -11.95
C ASP A 266 -28.42 7.51 -12.23
N VAL A 267 -27.44 7.02 -11.47
CA VAL A 267 -26.83 5.69 -11.66
C VAL A 267 -27.36 4.67 -10.65
N ARG A 268 -27.78 3.50 -11.16
CA ARG A 268 -28.09 2.32 -10.32
C ARG A 268 -26.80 1.67 -9.80
N ALA A 269 -26.17 2.30 -8.81
CA ALA A 269 -24.89 1.88 -8.23
C ALA A 269 -25.04 0.99 -6.98
N LEU A 270 -24.12 0.04 -6.80
CA LEU A 270 -23.94 -0.75 -5.57
C LEU A 270 -22.45 -0.90 -5.25
N LEU A 271 -22.08 -0.80 -3.98
CA LEU A 271 -20.75 -1.18 -3.48
C LEU A 271 -20.83 -2.58 -2.88
N ALA A 272 -19.91 -3.46 -3.28
CA ALA A 272 -19.74 -4.78 -2.71
C ALA A 272 -18.25 -5.00 -2.38
N LEU A 273 -17.98 -5.35 -1.12
CA LEU A 273 -16.65 -5.74 -0.65
C LEU A 273 -16.44 -7.21 -0.97
N VAL A 274 -15.28 -7.56 -1.53
CA VAL A 274 -14.94 -8.93 -1.94
C VAL A 274 -13.66 -9.43 -1.21
N PRO A 275 -13.60 -10.71 -0.81
CA PRO A 275 -12.46 -11.28 -0.09
C PRO A 275 -11.32 -11.61 -1.07
N VAL A 276 -10.74 -10.56 -1.65
CA VAL A 276 -9.58 -10.61 -2.54
C VAL A 276 -8.59 -9.56 -2.05
N GLN A 277 -7.29 -9.88 -2.06
CA GLN A 277 -6.24 -8.92 -1.71
C GLN A 277 -6.28 -7.71 -2.67
N PRO A 278 -6.30 -6.46 -2.18
CA PRO A 278 -6.09 -5.30 -3.04
C PRO A 278 -4.64 -5.27 -3.52
N VAL A 279 -4.39 -5.31 -4.84
CA VAL A 279 -3.02 -5.26 -5.38
C VAL A 279 -2.52 -3.81 -5.37
N THR A 280 -1.94 -3.42 -4.24
CA THR A 280 -1.46 -2.06 -3.97
C THR A 280 -0.17 -1.69 -4.71
N ARG A 281 0.52 -2.65 -5.37
CA ARG A 281 1.73 -2.38 -6.16
C ARG A 281 1.46 -1.54 -7.42
N LEU A 282 0.23 -1.48 -7.91
CA LEU A 282 -0.14 -0.81 -9.17
C LEU A 282 -0.59 0.66 -8.99
N THR A 283 0.03 1.38 -8.04
CA THR A 283 0.07 2.86 -8.14
C THR A 283 1.21 3.37 -9.04
N GLU A 284 2.10 2.47 -9.45
CA GLU A 284 2.98 2.70 -10.59
C GLU A 284 2.21 2.43 -11.90
N SER A 285 2.30 3.43 -12.75
CA SER A 285 1.79 3.55 -14.11
C SER A 285 2.18 2.41 -15.08
N VAL A 286 1.27 1.95 -15.97
CA VAL A 286 1.58 0.92 -17.01
C VAL A 286 1.06 1.25 -18.44
N ALA A 287 1.77 0.72 -19.46
CA ALA A 287 1.95 1.10 -20.89
C ALA A 287 1.05 0.70 -22.11
N PHE A 288 -0.28 0.46 -22.08
CA PHE A 288 -1.01 -0.05 -23.28
C PHE A 288 -1.37 1.00 -24.37
N GLY A 289 -1.00 0.77 -25.64
CA GLY A 289 -1.02 1.72 -26.78
C GLY A 289 -2.30 1.81 -27.66
N PRO A 290 -2.24 2.49 -28.83
CA PRO A 290 -3.43 2.95 -29.57
C PRO A 290 -4.10 1.87 -30.44
N ASP A 291 -4.82 0.95 -29.78
CA ASP A 291 -6.15 0.46 -30.22
C ASP A 291 -6.91 -0.24 -29.07
N THR A 292 -6.33 -0.29 -27.86
CA THR A 292 -7.07 -0.39 -26.59
C THR A 292 -6.35 0.47 -25.57
N VAL A 293 -7.00 1.56 -25.15
CA VAL A 293 -6.42 2.63 -24.30
C VAL A 293 -5.87 2.07 -22.98
N ILE A 294 -4.89 2.76 -22.35
CA ILE A 294 -3.98 2.25 -21.29
C ILE A 294 -2.59 2.96 -21.21
N ARG A 295 -2.35 4.12 -21.85
CA ARG A 295 -1.27 5.14 -21.65
C ARG A 295 -0.82 5.61 -20.26
N PHE A 296 -0.07 4.85 -19.44
CA PHE A 296 0.76 5.45 -18.37
C PHE A 296 2.20 4.94 -18.23
N GLU A 297 3.18 5.85 -18.29
CA GLU A 297 4.42 5.83 -17.49
C GLU A 297 5.04 7.23 -17.46
N THR A 298 5.74 7.58 -16.38
CA THR A 298 6.35 8.91 -16.21
C THR A 298 7.86 8.86 -16.08
N VAL A 299 8.56 8.91 -17.22
CA VAL A 299 9.99 9.24 -17.29
C VAL A 299 10.16 10.72 -17.61
N THR A 300 10.97 11.42 -16.81
CA THR A 300 11.41 12.80 -17.10
C THR A 300 12.89 12.82 -17.47
N ASP A 301 13.23 13.26 -18.69
CA ASP A 301 14.50 13.94 -18.95
C ASP A 301 14.36 15.00 -20.06
N GLY A 302 15.30 15.94 -20.12
CA GLY A 302 15.16 17.21 -20.82
C GLY A 302 15.50 17.19 -22.31
N GLY A 303 14.52 17.56 -23.15
CA GLY A 303 14.69 17.84 -24.57
C GLY A 303 14.12 19.22 -24.97
N ARG A 304 14.83 19.97 -25.83
CA ARG A 304 14.34 21.27 -26.34
C ARG A 304 13.23 21.09 -27.40
N PRO A 305 12.22 21.97 -27.45
CA PRO A 305 11.22 21.92 -28.52
C PRO A 305 11.79 22.38 -29.86
N THR A 306 11.70 21.53 -30.88
CA THR A 306 11.81 21.90 -32.30
C THR A 306 10.40 21.94 -32.91
N ALA A 307 10.14 22.90 -33.80
CA ALA A 307 8.79 23.25 -34.21
C ALA A 307 8.38 22.69 -35.58
N ALA A 308 7.38 21.80 -35.60
CA ALA A 308 6.43 21.53 -36.69
C ALA A 308 5.39 20.51 -36.17
N GLY A 309 4.10 20.56 -36.52
CA GLY A 309 3.35 21.56 -37.28
C GLY A 309 1.89 21.12 -37.49
N HIS A 310 1.08 22.00 -38.11
CA HIS A 310 -0.37 21.86 -38.35
C HIS A 310 -1.28 22.06 -37.13
N ALA A 311 -2.41 22.73 -37.39
CA ALA A 311 -3.41 23.14 -36.41
C ALA A 311 -4.81 22.72 -36.88
N VAL A 312 -5.72 22.57 -35.93
CA VAL A 312 -7.17 22.60 -36.16
C VAL A 312 -7.74 23.75 -35.34
N SER A 313 -8.60 24.58 -35.93
CA SER A 313 -8.96 25.89 -35.39
C SER A 313 -10.29 25.89 -34.64
N GLY A 314 -10.23 26.11 -33.31
CA GLY A 314 -11.38 26.55 -32.52
C GLY A 314 -11.54 28.07 -32.58
N ARG A 315 -12.57 28.57 -33.28
CA ARG A 315 -12.88 30.01 -33.31
C ARG A 315 -13.50 30.47 -31.98
N ALA A 316 -12.77 31.29 -31.23
CA ALA A 316 -13.34 32.26 -30.29
C ALA A 316 -12.87 33.66 -30.72
N ALA A 317 -13.81 34.60 -30.89
CA ALA A 317 -13.51 35.93 -31.42
C ALA A 317 -13.68 37.02 -30.36
N THR A 318 -12.61 37.77 -30.11
CA THR A 318 -12.64 39.07 -29.41
C THR A 318 -11.64 40.03 -30.06
N ALA A 319 -11.97 41.32 -30.06
CA ALA A 319 -11.27 42.32 -30.86
C ALA A 319 -9.96 42.79 -30.21
N GLY A 320 -8.93 43.01 -31.03
CA GLY A 320 -7.58 43.27 -30.55
C GLY A 320 -7.20 44.73 -30.32
N ARG A 321 -5.98 44.93 -29.81
CA ARG A 321 -5.15 46.12 -30.02
C ARG A 321 -3.66 45.75 -29.94
N GLN A 322 -2.84 46.57 -30.60
CA GLN A 322 -1.37 46.50 -30.73
C GLN A 322 -0.87 47.97 -30.76
N PRO A 323 0.45 48.28 -30.74
CA PRO A 323 1.62 47.44 -30.44
C PRO A 323 2.66 48.12 -29.49
N ALA A 324 3.88 47.57 -29.47
CA ALA A 324 5.22 48.22 -29.36
C ALA A 324 6.06 47.95 -28.09
N GLY A 325 7.37 47.73 -28.26
CA GLY A 325 8.36 47.64 -27.16
C GLY A 325 9.56 46.69 -27.35
N ARG A 326 10.59 47.10 -28.10
CA ARG A 326 12.01 46.65 -28.04
C ARG A 326 12.88 47.91 -28.23
N PRO A 327 14.08 48.08 -27.63
CA PRO A 327 15.24 47.15 -27.64
C PRO A 327 15.87 46.96 -26.23
N GLY A 328 17.06 46.36 -26.00
CA GLY A 328 17.98 45.54 -26.82
C GLY A 328 19.45 45.60 -26.35
N THR A 329 20.30 44.70 -26.89
CA THR A 329 21.79 44.70 -26.90
C THR A 329 22.61 44.77 -25.60
N GLY A 330 23.59 43.86 -25.47
CA GLY A 330 24.71 43.94 -24.51
C GLY A 330 25.56 42.65 -24.52
N GLN A 331 26.84 42.72 -24.91
CA GLN A 331 27.75 41.57 -25.04
C GLN A 331 29.22 42.01 -24.91
N GLU A 332 30.03 41.33 -24.09
CA GLU A 332 31.49 41.49 -24.12
C GLU A 332 32.27 40.26 -23.58
N ARG A 333 33.61 40.22 -23.70
CA ARG A 333 34.50 39.06 -23.43
C ARG A 333 35.89 39.46 -22.90
N SER A 334 36.47 38.65 -22.00
CA SER A 334 37.93 38.51 -21.72
C SER A 334 38.13 37.23 -20.85
N THR A 335 39.00 36.24 -21.11
CA THR A 335 40.49 36.14 -21.20
C THR A 335 41.24 36.47 -19.91
N GLY A 336 42.16 35.66 -19.33
CA GLY A 336 42.65 34.29 -19.63
C GLY A 336 44.07 34.00 -19.01
N ARG A 337 44.55 32.74 -19.07
CA ARG A 337 45.87 32.19 -18.57
C ARG A 337 46.02 32.03 -17.03
N GLY A 338 46.88 31.15 -16.46
CA GLY A 338 47.58 29.97 -17.01
C GLY A 338 48.97 29.61 -16.40
N ALA A 339 49.07 28.55 -15.57
CA ALA A 339 50.28 27.80 -15.09
C ALA A 339 49.84 26.54 -14.27
N GLY A 340 50.62 25.50 -13.89
CA GLY A 340 51.99 25.04 -14.25
C GLY A 340 53.04 25.09 -13.11
N GLY A 341 53.64 24.00 -12.55
CA GLY A 341 53.37 22.54 -12.60
C GLY A 341 54.63 21.62 -12.74
N ARG A 342 54.91 20.68 -11.79
CA ARG A 342 55.80 19.47 -11.87
C ARG A 342 56.04 18.72 -10.52
N ASP A 343 55.51 17.50 -10.40
CA ASP A 343 56.11 16.17 -10.09
C ASP A 343 57.31 15.91 -9.14
N GLY A 344 57.17 14.86 -8.32
CA GLY A 344 58.26 13.97 -7.79
C GLY A 344 58.21 13.66 -6.27
N SER A 345 58.33 12.42 -5.78
CA SER A 345 58.33 11.09 -6.42
C SER A 345 58.06 9.90 -5.46
N SER A 346 57.51 8.80 -6.02
CA SER A 346 57.74 7.37 -5.68
C SER A 346 57.38 6.75 -4.30
N GLY A 347 56.47 5.75 -4.35
CA GLY A 347 56.45 4.55 -3.48
C GLY A 347 55.45 4.56 -2.31
N GLY A 348 54.63 3.52 -2.07
CA GLY A 348 54.37 2.30 -2.87
C GLY A 348 53.71 1.19 -2.04
N GLY A 349 52.59 0.64 -2.49
CA GLY A 349 51.87 -0.46 -1.83
C GLY A 349 50.40 -0.54 -2.28
N GLY A 350 50.00 -1.66 -2.88
CA GLY A 350 48.63 -1.89 -3.37
C GLY A 350 47.77 -2.65 -2.36
N GLY A 351 46.45 -2.48 -2.49
CA GLY A 351 45.44 -3.24 -1.74
C GLY A 351 44.08 -3.05 -2.39
N ASP A 352 43.64 -4.04 -3.17
CA ASP A 352 42.42 -3.94 -3.99
C ASP A 352 41.14 -4.01 -3.13
N GLY A 353 40.58 -2.84 -2.84
CA GLY A 353 39.25 -2.69 -2.26
C GLY A 353 38.20 -2.41 -3.33
N GLN A 354 37.66 -3.44 -3.98
CA GLN A 354 36.59 -3.29 -4.97
C GLN A 354 35.27 -2.87 -4.30
N TYR A 355 35.08 -1.57 -4.13
CA TYR A 355 33.75 -1.00 -3.92
C TYR A 355 32.92 -1.17 -5.19
N GLN A 356 32.23 -2.32 -5.30
CA GLN A 356 31.11 -2.45 -6.21
C GLN A 356 30.08 -1.40 -5.81
N ARG A 357 29.89 -0.39 -6.66
CA ARG A 357 28.62 0.34 -6.65
C ARG A 357 27.57 -0.67 -7.06
N ASN A 358 26.55 -0.88 -6.24
CA ASN A 358 25.33 -1.50 -6.73
C ASN A 358 24.78 -0.56 -7.81
N ALA A 359 24.96 -0.95 -9.07
CA ALA A 359 24.11 -0.44 -10.13
C ALA A 359 22.67 -0.78 -9.73
N GLY A 360 21.74 0.15 -9.94
CA GLY A 360 20.33 -0.17 -9.77
C GLY A 360 20.00 -1.37 -10.64
N GLN A 361 19.30 -2.36 -10.08
CA GLN A 361 18.68 -3.38 -10.91
C GLN A 361 17.57 -2.68 -11.71
N GLU A 362 17.87 -2.36 -12.96
CA GLU A 362 16.85 -2.21 -13.99
C GLU A 362 16.06 -3.52 -13.99
N THR A 363 14.85 -3.50 -13.46
CA THR A 363 13.93 -4.63 -13.51
C THR A 363 13.51 -4.82 -14.95
N ASP A 364 13.83 -5.96 -15.53
CA ASP A 364 13.53 -6.26 -16.93
C ASP A 364 12.01 -6.29 -17.15
N ASP A 365 11.46 -5.35 -17.92
CA ASP A 365 10.02 -5.18 -18.16
C ASP A 365 9.30 -6.46 -18.59
N ARG A 366 10.05 -7.42 -19.14
CA ARG A 366 9.57 -8.73 -19.59
C ARG A 366 9.03 -9.63 -18.48
N ASP A 367 9.43 -9.43 -17.22
CA ASP A 367 8.88 -10.18 -16.08
C ASP A 367 7.56 -9.55 -15.55
N SER A 368 7.28 -8.29 -15.88
CA SER A 368 6.10 -7.54 -15.41
C SER A 368 4.81 -7.90 -16.16
N GLU A 369 4.87 -8.08 -17.49
CA GLU A 369 3.70 -8.43 -18.32
C GLU A 369 2.99 -9.74 -17.89
N PRO A 370 3.66 -10.89 -17.68
CA PRO A 370 2.98 -12.13 -17.30
C PRO A 370 2.30 -12.06 -15.93
N ALA A 371 2.88 -11.33 -14.97
CA ALA A 371 2.29 -11.11 -13.65
C ALA A 371 1.00 -10.29 -13.76
N LEU A 372 1.01 -9.19 -14.54
CA LEU A 372 -0.16 -8.36 -14.76
C LEU A 372 -1.27 -9.10 -15.53
N ALA A 373 -0.90 -9.93 -16.51
CA ALA A 373 -1.84 -10.78 -17.24
C ALA A 373 -2.51 -11.83 -16.33
N GLY A 374 -1.73 -12.44 -15.41
CA GLY A 374 -2.25 -13.35 -14.39
C GLY A 374 -3.26 -12.68 -13.45
N GLU A 375 -2.95 -11.47 -12.98
CA GLU A 375 -3.82 -10.69 -12.10
C GLU A 375 -5.13 -10.26 -12.80
N VAL A 376 -5.08 -9.79 -14.04
CA VAL A 376 -6.29 -9.48 -14.84
C VAL A 376 -7.13 -10.75 -15.08
N ALA A 377 -6.50 -11.88 -15.36
CA ALA A 377 -7.18 -13.16 -15.52
C ALA A 377 -7.81 -13.67 -14.21
N TYR A 378 -7.19 -13.41 -13.06
CA TYR A 378 -7.75 -13.73 -11.74
C TYR A 378 -8.98 -12.87 -11.43
N ARG A 379 -8.88 -11.53 -11.54
CA ARG A 379 -10.01 -10.60 -11.35
C ARG A 379 -11.20 -10.94 -12.24
N THR A 380 -10.93 -11.31 -13.50
CA THR A 380 -11.96 -11.72 -14.46
C THR A 380 -12.70 -12.96 -13.98
N GLN A 381 -12.00 -13.96 -13.43
CA GLN A 381 -12.62 -15.15 -12.84
C GLN A 381 -13.49 -14.81 -11.63
N VAL A 382 -13.03 -13.90 -10.76
CA VAL A 382 -13.82 -13.43 -9.60
C VAL A 382 -15.08 -12.68 -10.08
N CYS A 383 -14.96 -11.75 -11.02
CA CYS A 383 -16.11 -11.03 -11.60
C CYS A 383 -17.12 -12.00 -12.21
N LEU A 384 -16.65 -12.99 -12.98
CA LEU A 384 -17.49 -14.07 -13.53
C LEU A 384 -18.15 -14.90 -12.43
N ALA A 385 -17.47 -15.17 -11.32
CA ALA A 385 -18.01 -15.89 -10.16
C ALA A 385 -19.16 -15.11 -9.50
N TYR A 386 -18.96 -13.82 -9.26
CA TYR A 386 -19.97 -12.89 -8.76
C TYR A 386 -21.13 -12.63 -9.74
N GLY A 387 -20.97 -12.98 -11.02
CA GLY A 387 -22.05 -13.02 -12.02
C GLY A 387 -21.95 -11.99 -13.15
N PHE A 388 -20.83 -11.27 -13.25
CA PHE A 388 -20.60 -10.24 -14.26
C PHE A 388 -19.91 -10.80 -15.49
N SER A 389 -20.43 -10.48 -16.68
CA SER A 389 -19.83 -10.84 -17.98
C SER A 389 -18.79 -9.83 -18.48
N ALA A 390 -18.74 -8.64 -17.87
CA ALA A 390 -17.80 -7.57 -18.20
C ALA A 390 -17.36 -6.82 -16.93
N MET A 391 -16.12 -6.35 -16.93
CA MET A 391 -15.54 -5.52 -15.86
C MET A 391 -14.74 -4.35 -16.46
N THR A 392 -14.63 -3.27 -15.70
CA THR A 392 -13.60 -2.23 -15.87
C THR A 392 -12.79 -2.10 -14.58
N VAL A 393 -11.61 -1.48 -14.64
CA VAL A 393 -10.72 -1.29 -13.48
C VAL A 393 -10.52 0.20 -13.23
N GLY A 394 -10.60 0.60 -11.95
CA GLY A 394 -10.19 1.92 -11.45
C GLY A 394 -8.94 1.80 -10.55
N PRO A 395 -8.18 2.88 -10.33
CA PRO A 395 -8.52 4.27 -10.65
C PRO A 395 -8.40 4.62 -12.14
N ALA A 396 -8.98 5.75 -12.53
CA ALA A 396 -8.98 6.21 -13.91
C ALA A 396 -7.62 6.80 -14.33
N PRO A 397 -7.30 6.74 -15.64
CA PRO A 397 -6.16 7.43 -16.26
C PRO A 397 -5.80 8.80 -15.67
N SER A 398 -6.77 9.69 -15.53
CA SER A 398 -6.59 11.07 -15.06
C SER A 398 -6.68 11.24 -13.54
N ALA A 399 -6.62 10.15 -12.76
CA ALA A 399 -6.56 10.21 -11.30
C ALA A 399 -5.24 10.84 -10.81
N PRO A 400 -5.26 11.60 -9.70
CA PRO A 400 -4.05 12.17 -9.12
C PRO A 400 -3.17 11.08 -8.48
N GLY A 401 -1.90 11.00 -8.91
CA GLY A 401 -0.92 10.11 -8.29
C GLY A 401 -0.72 10.39 -6.79
N ALA A 402 -0.48 9.34 -6.00
CA ALA A 402 -0.50 9.38 -4.54
C ALA A 402 0.43 10.46 -3.93
N ALA A 403 1.63 10.64 -4.48
CA ALA A 403 2.57 11.66 -4.01
C ALA A 403 2.04 13.10 -4.22
N ALA A 404 1.39 13.37 -5.35
CA ALA A 404 0.79 14.68 -5.63
C ALA A 404 -0.44 14.94 -4.74
N LEU A 405 -1.27 13.92 -4.51
CA LEU A 405 -2.41 13.98 -3.60
C LEU A 405 -1.95 14.25 -2.16
N SER A 406 -0.93 13.51 -1.68
CA SER A 406 -0.33 13.70 -0.36
C SER A 406 0.28 15.09 -0.19
N MET A 407 1.03 15.60 -1.18
CA MET A 407 1.59 16.97 -1.14
C MET A 407 0.50 18.05 -1.03
N LEU A 408 -0.65 17.87 -1.68
CA LEU A 408 -1.78 18.81 -1.56
C LEU A 408 -2.41 18.75 -0.15
N LEU A 409 -2.61 17.55 0.40
CA LEU A 409 -3.14 17.33 1.75
C LEU A 409 -2.20 17.91 2.83
N ASP A 410 -0.89 17.61 2.74
CA ASP A 410 0.15 18.15 3.65
C ASP A 410 0.13 19.67 3.74
N ARG A 411 -0.04 20.35 2.60
CA ARG A 411 -0.12 21.82 2.49
C ARG A 411 -1.50 22.40 2.83
N GLY A 412 -2.49 21.58 3.16
CA GLY A 412 -3.89 22.01 3.30
C GLY A 412 -4.48 22.63 2.03
N THR A 413 -3.93 22.31 0.86
CA THR A 413 -4.40 22.84 -0.42
C THR A 413 -5.72 22.14 -0.79
N ARG A 414 -6.77 22.92 -1.03
CA ARG A 414 -8.09 22.38 -1.44
C ARG A 414 -7.92 21.53 -2.70
N LEU A 415 -8.25 20.24 -2.59
CA LEU A 415 -8.22 19.30 -3.72
C LEU A 415 -9.14 19.78 -4.85
N PRO A 416 -8.67 19.85 -6.11
CA PRO A 416 -9.50 20.26 -7.24
C PRO A 416 -10.66 19.29 -7.49
N PRO A 417 -11.92 19.76 -7.59
CA PRO A 417 -13.08 18.88 -7.88
C PRO A 417 -12.98 18.10 -9.19
N ALA A 418 -12.18 18.57 -10.15
CA ALA A 418 -11.90 17.88 -11.41
C ALA A 418 -10.92 16.69 -11.27
N LEU A 419 -10.26 16.52 -10.11
CA LEU A 419 -9.38 15.38 -9.81
C LEU A 419 -10.00 14.46 -8.75
N THR A 420 -10.59 15.04 -7.70
CA THR A 420 -11.18 14.27 -6.59
C THR A 420 -12.54 14.86 -6.23
N PRO A 421 -13.63 14.06 -6.17
CA PRO A 421 -14.96 14.56 -5.83
C PRO A 421 -14.97 15.22 -4.44
N PRO A 422 -15.72 16.31 -4.22
CA PRO A 422 -15.70 17.04 -2.93
C PRO A 422 -16.02 16.17 -1.70
N ALA A 423 -16.87 15.15 -1.84
CA ALA A 423 -17.18 14.21 -0.77
C ALA A 423 -15.99 13.29 -0.43
N VAL A 424 -15.28 12.78 -1.43
CA VAL A 424 -14.05 11.98 -1.27
C VAL A 424 -12.94 12.83 -0.67
N ALA A 425 -12.79 14.07 -1.16
CA ALA A 425 -11.81 15.03 -0.64
C ALA A 425 -12.04 15.34 0.86
N ALA A 426 -13.29 15.38 1.32
CA ALA A 426 -13.60 15.59 2.74
C ALA A 426 -13.20 14.39 3.64
N GLU A 427 -13.35 13.15 3.16
CA GLU A 427 -12.87 11.96 3.90
C GLU A 427 -11.34 11.89 3.94
N LEU A 428 -10.67 12.24 2.83
CA LEU A 428 -9.20 12.32 2.76
C LEU A 428 -8.64 13.38 3.71
N VAL A 429 -9.20 14.60 3.70
CA VAL A 429 -8.78 15.67 4.62
C VAL A 429 -9.10 15.32 6.09
N ARG A 430 -10.15 14.55 6.37
CA ARG A 430 -10.43 14.09 7.75
C ARG A 430 -9.38 13.10 8.26
N ALA A 431 -8.87 12.22 7.41
CA ALA A 431 -7.88 11.21 7.81
C ALA A 431 -6.43 11.70 7.71
N GLN A 432 -6.12 12.54 6.74
CA GLN A 432 -4.83 13.19 6.53
C GLN A 432 -5.04 14.72 6.50
N PRO A 433 -5.25 15.37 7.67
CA PRO A 433 -5.42 16.83 7.75
C PRO A 433 -4.12 17.57 7.39
N PRO A 434 -4.12 18.91 7.27
CA PRO A 434 -2.90 19.70 7.01
C PRO A 434 -1.80 19.45 8.05
N ARG A 435 -0.52 19.62 7.68
CA ARG A 435 0.60 19.46 8.65
C ARG A 435 0.46 20.36 9.88
N SER A 436 -0.13 21.54 9.73
CA SER A 436 -0.44 22.47 10.82
C SER A 436 -1.38 21.89 11.88
N GLU A 437 -2.24 20.93 11.50
CA GLU A 437 -3.26 20.29 12.34
C GLU A 437 -2.88 18.85 12.75
N ARG A 438 -1.89 18.23 12.09
CA ARG A 438 -1.34 16.93 12.51
C ARG A 438 -0.50 17.03 13.78
N GLY A 439 -0.47 15.92 14.51
CA GLY A 439 0.46 15.74 15.62
C GLY A 439 1.92 15.77 15.17
N LEU A 440 2.79 16.12 16.11
CA LEU A 440 4.22 16.34 15.86
C LEU A 440 5.03 15.99 17.11
N THR A 441 6.07 15.18 16.95
CA THR A 441 7.13 15.04 17.95
C THR A 441 8.32 15.92 17.59
N VAL A 442 8.68 16.86 18.47
CA VAL A 442 9.95 17.61 18.39
C VAL A 442 10.90 17.01 19.43
N LEU A 443 11.92 16.29 18.99
CA LEU A 443 12.88 15.62 19.86
C LEU A 443 14.20 16.39 19.93
N PHE A 444 14.49 16.98 21.08
CA PHE A 444 15.78 17.59 21.36
C PHE A 444 16.78 16.52 21.81
N THR A 445 17.93 16.42 21.13
CA THR A 445 19.07 15.54 21.47
C THR A 445 20.33 16.36 21.75
N GLY A 446 21.34 15.77 22.40
CA GLY A 446 22.60 16.44 22.79
C GLY A 446 23.11 16.06 24.18
N LEU A 447 24.32 16.52 24.51
CA LEU A 447 25.00 16.28 25.79
C LEU A 447 24.25 16.82 27.04
N SER A 448 24.54 16.29 28.22
CA SER A 448 24.02 16.86 29.48
C SER A 448 24.46 18.33 29.60
N GLY A 449 23.64 19.20 30.17
CA GLY A 449 23.98 20.64 30.28
C GLY A 449 23.89 21.46 28.98
N SER A 450 23.75 20.85 27.79
CA SER A 450 23.72 21.55 26.49
C SER A 450 22.58 22.56 26.29
N GLY A 451 21.55 22.52 27.13
CA GLY A 451 20.45 23.49 27.12
C GLY A 451 19.09 22.94 26.66
N LYS A 452 19.01 21.70 26.15
CA LYS A 452 17.76 21.03 25.70
C LYS A 452 16.53 21.36 26.53
N SER A 453 16.51 21.03 27.82
CA SER A 453 15.34 21.23 28.69
C SER A 453 14.96 22.71 28.87
N THR A 454 15.88 23.66 28.63
CA THR A 454 15.58 25.10 28.57
C THR A 454 14.89 25.44 27.25
N LEU A 455 15.46 25.02 26.11
CA LEU A 455 14.90 25.26 24.78
C LEU A 455 13.52 24.60 24.61
N ALA A 456 13.38 23.36 25.07
CA ALA A 456 12.11 22.62 25.07
C ALA A 456 11.03 23.33 25.90
N LYS A 457 11.36 23.82 27.11
CA LYS A 457 10.40 24.57 27.94
C LYS A 457 10.00 25.91 27.30
N LEU A 458 10.95 26.63 26.72
CA LEU A 458 10.67 27.86 25.98
C LEU A 458 9.83 27.61 24.72
N LEU A 459 10.11 26.55 23.96
CA LEU A 459 9.29 26.13 22.81
C LEU A 459 7.86 25.82 23.25
N VAL A 460 7.68 25.05 24.33
CA VAL A 460 6.35 24.75 24.90
C VAL A 460 5.62 26.03 25.29
N CYS A 461 6.28 27.00 25.94
CA CYS A 461 5.68 28.31 26.19
C CYS A 461 5.24 29.00 24.89
N ARG A 462 6.09 29.07 23.86
CA ARG A 462 5.76 29.76 22.60
C ARG A 462 4.66 29.07 21.79
N LEU A 463 4.53 27.74 21.87
CA LEU A 463 3.43 26.99 21.26
C LEU A 463 2.11 27.19 22.02
N LEU A 464 2.15 27.21 23.36
CA LEU A 464 0.97 27.49 24.18
C LEU A 464 0.51 28.97 24.08
N GLU A 465 1.45 29.90 23.94
CA GLU A 465 1.19 31.33 23.68
C GLU A 465 0.44 31.56 22.34
N ARG A 466 0.66 30.71 21.34
CA ARG A 466 -0.06 30.76 20.05
C ARG A 466 -1.46 30.16 20.14
N GLY A 467 -1.67 29.16 21.03
CA GLY A 467 -2.95 28.48 21.22
C GLY A 467 -3.39 27.58 20.05
N ASP A 468 -2.59 27.46 18.99
CA ASP A 468 -2.88 26.65 17.79
C ASP A 468 -2.59 25.15 17.99
N ARG A 469 -1.88 24.77 19.06
CA ARG A 469 -1.46 23.38 19.33
C ARG A 469 -1.70 22.93 20.77
N ARG A 470 -2.05 21.64 20.92
CA ARG A 470 -2.08 20.95 22.21
C ARG A 470 -0.69 20.36 22.47
N VAL A 471 -0.04 20.75 23.56
CA VAL A 471 1.39 20.48 23.77
C VAL A 471 1.65 19.68 25.05
N THR A 472 2.46 18.63 24.97
CA THR A 472 2.93 17.81 26.11
C THR A 472 4.46 17.83 26.18
N LEU A 473 5.00 18.20 27.34
CA LEU A 473 6.46 18.22 27.59
C LEU A 473 6.94 16.89 28.18
N LEU A 474 7.78 16.17 27.43
CA LEU A 474 8.46 14.94 27.85
C LEU A 474 9.93 15.23 28.15
N ASP A 475 10.16 16.07 29.17
CA ASP A 475 11.50 16.38 29.69
C ASP A 475 12.06 15.17 30.48
N GLY A 476 13.33 14.82 30.26
CA GLY A 476 13.92 13.57 30.76
C GLY A 476 13.88 13.42 32.29
N ASP A 477 13.92 14.54 33.02
CA ASP A 477 13.78 14.55 34.48
C ASP A 477 12.35 14.16 34.93
N VAL A 478 11.32 14.65 34.23
CA VAL A 478 9.90 14.37 34.54
C VAL A 478 9.53 12.94 34.17
N VAL A 479 10.01 12.47 33.02
CA VAL A 479 9.85 11.09 32.54
C VAL A 479 10.44 10.10 33.54
N ARG A 480 11.62 10.37 34.10
CA ARG A 480 12.31 9.47 35.05
C ARG A 480 11.57 9.27 36.37
N LEU A 481 10.70 10.19 36.76
CA LEU A 481 9.85 10.03 37.96
C LEU A 481 8.68 9.05 37.74
N HIS A 482 8.18 8.93 36.51
CA HIS A 482 6.91 8.25 36.20
C HIS A 482 7.08 6.98 35.34
N LEU A 483 7.86 7.06 34.26
CA LEU A 483 7.94 6.03 33.21
C LEU A 483 9.25 5.21 33.26
N SER A 484 10.32 5.79 33.83
CA SER A 484 11.65 5.17 33.87
C SER A 484 12.16 4.90 35.29
N LYS A 485 11.26 4.85 36.27
CA LYS A 485 11.56 4.47 37.65
C LYS A 485 12.13 3.04 37.67
N GLY A 486 13.32 2.89 38.26
CA GLY A 486 14.04 1.62 38.31
C GLY A 486 15.03 1.38 37.17
N LEU A 487 15.01 2.18 36.09
CA LEU A 487 16.07 2.15 35.08
C LEU A 487 17.31 2.90 35.59
N GLY A 488 18.47 2.27 35.47
CA GLY A 488 19.75 2.80 35.87
C GLY A 488 20.42 3.66 34.78
N PHE A 489 21.63 3.22 34.43
CA PHE A 489 22.58 3.96 33.60
C PHE A 489 23.33 3.07 32.59
N SER A 490 22.94 1.81 32.35
CA SER A 490 23.53 1.02 31.25
C SER A 490 23.12 1.56 29.87
N ARG A 491 23.65 0.98 28.77
CA ARG A 491 23.17 1.29 27.41
C ARG A 491 21.71 0.88 27.26
N GLU A 492 21.37 -0.31 27.73
CA GLU A 492 20.04 -0.91 27.68
C GLU A 492 19.02 -0.06 28.47
N ASP A 493 19.38 0.43 29.66
CA ASP A 493 18.58 1.37 30.46
C ASP A 493 18.33 2.70 29.72
N ARG A 494 19.35 3.22 29.01
CA ARG A 494 19.25 4.47 28.22
C ARG A 494 18.34 4.26 27.01
N ASN A 495 18.51 3.16 26.29
CA ASN A 495 17.68 2.76 25.16
C ASN A 495 16.22 2.61 25.61
N ALA A 496 15.95 1.81 26.65
CA ALA A 496 14.62 1.62 27.20
C ALA A 496 13.99 2.94 27.69
N ASN A 497 14.76 3.85 28.30
CA ASN A 497 14.27 5.18 28.68
C ASN A 497 13.84 6.01 27.47
N VAL A 498 14.64 6.04 26.39
CA VAL A 498 14.35 6.85 25.20
C VAL A 498 13.23 6.24 24.35
N LEU A 499 13.19 4.90 24.21
CA LEU A 499 12.08 4.20 23.54
C LEU A 499 10.75 4.39 24.29
N ARG A 500 10.74 4.41 25.64
CA ARG A 500 9.55 4.77 26.43
C ARG A 500 9.09 6.21 26.20
N ILE A 501 10.01 7.15 25.97
CA ILE A 501 9.66 8.52 25.56
C ILE A 501 9.06 8.50 24.15
N GLY A 502 9.68 7.78 23.21
CA GLY A 502 9.19 7.64 21.84
C GLY A 502 7.78 7.06 21.75
N PHE A 503 7.50 5.96 22.46
CA PHE A 503 6.17 5.36 22.51
C PHE A 503 5.10 6.34 23.02
N VAL A 504 5.38 7.11 24.06
CA VAL A 504 4.44 8.13 24.59
C VAL A 504 4.34 9.34 23.65
N ALA A 505 5.43 9.74 22.99
CA ALA A 505 5.44 10.82 22.01
C ALA A 505 4.63 10.46 20.76
N ALA A 506 4.79 9.24 20.24
CA ALA A 506 3.96 8.66 19.18
C ALA A 506 2.49 8.57 19.60
N SER A 507 2.20 8.08 20.82
CA SER A 507 0.82 8.03 21.36
C SER A 507 0.15 9.41 21.42
N VAL A 508 0.90 10.46 21.80
CA VAL A 508 0.42 11.86 21.77
C VAL A 508 0.26 12.38 20.34
N THR A 509 1.17 11.99 19.45
CA THR A 509 1.21 12.42 18.05
C THR A 509 0.06 11.83 17.22
N ALA A 510 -0.25 10.55 17.40
CA ALA A 510 -1.36 9.83 16.76
C ALA A 510 -2.73 10.50 16.97
N VAL A 511 -2.93 11.17 18.12
CA VAL A 511 -4.18 11.87 18.46
C VAL A 511 -4.15 13.38 18.15
N GLY A 512 -3.24 13.83 17.29
CA GLY A 512 -3.10 15.23 16.88
C GLY A 512 -2.37 16.12 17.90
N GLY A 513 -1.72 15.55 18.91
CA GLY A 513 -0.96 16.28 19.92
C GLY A 513 0.47 16.60 19.48
N THR A 514 1.06 17.63 20.09
CA THR A 514 2.48 17.98 19.93
C THR A 514 3.27 17.50 21.13
N ALA A 515 4.16 16.51 20.95
CA ALA A 515 5.09 16.05 21.96
C ALA A 515 6.42 16.80 21.84
N VAL A 516 6.87 17.46 22.92
CA VAL A 516 8.18 18.11 22.98
C VAL A 516 9.07 17.32 23.92
N CYS A 517 10.06 16.61 23.37
CA CYS A 517 10.89 15.64 24.09
C CYS A 517 12.29 16.22 24.34
N ALA A 518 12.87 16.02 25.53
CA ALA A 518 14.24 16.44 25.85
C ALA A 518 15.13 15.34 26.49
N PRO A 519 15.21 14.12 25.90
CA PRO A 519 16.18 13.09 26.32
C PRO A 519 17.63 13.49 25.99
N ILE A 520 18.61 12.69 26.44
CA ILE A 520 19.99 12.79 25.92
C ILE A 520 20.10 12.12 24.54
N ALA A 521 19.35 11.03 24.30
CA ALA A 521 19.32 10.24 23.06
C ALA A 521 20.71 10.01 22.40
N PRO A 522 21.66 9.38 23.14
CA PRO A 522 23.07 9.39 22.78
C PRO A 522 23.45 8.42 21.65
N TYR A 523 22.59 7.47 21.30
CA TYR A 523 22.84 6.48 20.26
C TYR A 523 21.87 6.66 19.09
N ASP A 524 22.35 6.42 17.88
CA ASP A 524 21.68 6.71 16.62
C ASP A 524 20.56 5.71 16.29
N ASP A 525 20.83 4.42 16.55
CA ASP A 525 19.89 3.29 16.44
C ASP A 525 18.55 3.57 17.14
N VAL A 526 18.60 4.17 18.33
CA VAL A 526 17.42 4.51 19.14
C VAL A 526 16.73 5.78 18.64
N ARG A 527 17.45 6.75 18.07
CA ARG A 527 16.83 7.94 17.46
C ARG A 527 16.00 7.54 16.26
N HIS A 528 16.55 6.71 15.38
CA HIS A 528 15.82 6.18 14.23
C HIS A 528 14.60 5.34 14.64
N GLN A 529 14.72 4.45 15.65
CA GLN A 529 13.55 3.73 16.19
C GLN A 529 12.44 4.67 16.69
N VAL A 530 12.78 5.77 17.36
CA VAL A 530 11.78 6.75 17.82
C VAL A 530 11.20 7.57 16.66
N ARG A 531 12.00 7.91 15.63
CA ARG A 531 11.52 8.54 14.38
C ARG A 531 10.46 7.65 13.72
N THR A 532 10.79 6.37 13.48
CA THR A 532 9.88 5.37 12.89
C THR A 532 8.60 5.19 13.71
N MET A 533 8.67 5.04 15.04
CA MET A 533 7.48 4.91 15.91
C MET A 533 6.50 6.10 15.78
N VAL A 534 7.00 7.30 15.51
CA VAL A 534 6.17 8.50 15.33
C VAL A 534 5.62 8.59 13.92
N GLU A 535 6.44 8.28 12.90
CA GLU A 535 6.04 8.31 11.50
C GLU A 535 5.00 7.22 11.17
N ASP A 536 5.16 6.00 11.70
CA ASP A 536 4.17 4.90 11.63
C ASP A 536 2.83 5.28 12.27
N SER A 537 2.84 6.17 13.26
CA SER A 537 1.64 6.72 13.91
C SER A 537 0.90 7.78 13.08
N GLY A 538 1.42 8.10 11.89
CA GLY A 538 0.81 9.04 10.93
C GLY A 538 1.08 10.52 11.19
N GLY A 539 2.02 10.85 12.09
CA GLY A 539 2.37 12.23 12.44
C GLY A 539 3.84 12.60 12.16
N GLY A 540 4.18 13.86 12.43
CA GLY A 540 5.52 14.39 12.12
C GLY A 540 6.56 14.06 13.19
N PHE A 541 7.81 13.93 12.76
CA PHE A 541 8.99 13.91 13.63
C PHE A 541 9.99 14.99 13.19
N VAL A 542 10.57 15.72 14.14
CA VAL A 542 11.61 16.74 13.91
C VAL A 542 12.71 16.58 14.97
N LEU A 543 13.93 16.33 14.52
CA LEU A 543 15.11 16.13 15.36
C LEU A 543 15.90 17.43 15.53
N VAL A 544 16.03 17.89 16.78
CA VAL A 544 16.78 19.10 17.13
C VAL A 544 18.07 18.73 17.85
N HIS A 545 19.20 18.78 17.16
CA HIS A 545 20.51 18.57 17.76
C HIS A 545 21.00 19.83 18.47
N VAL A 546 21.04 19.80 19.80
CA VAL A 546 21.63 20.86 20.63
C VAL A 546 23.13 20.60 20.80
N ALA A 547 23.87 20.89 19.73
CA ALA A 547 25.28 20.60 19.46
C ALA A 547 26.27 21.47 20.26
N THR A 548 25.99 21.72 21.54
CA THR A 548 26.86 22.53 22.40
C THR A 548 28.08 21.72 22.84
N PRO A 549 29.32 22.24 22.67
CA PRO A 549 30.55 21.50 22.97
C PRO A 549 30.62 20.93 24.40
N LEU A 550 31.26 19.76 24.55
CA LEU A 550 31.42 19.06 25.82
C LEU A 550 32.03 19.95 26.92
N GLN A 551 33.07 20.72 26.60
CA GLN A 551 33.78 21.58 27.54
C GLN A 551 32.85 22.68 28.10
N VAL A 552 31.94 23.18 27.27
CA VAL A 552 30.93 24.17 27.65
C VAL A 552 29.81 23.50 28.45
N CYS A 553 29.46 22.26 28.13
CA CYS A 553 28.52 21.45 28.92
C CYS A 553 29.06 21.13 30.33
N GLU A 554 30.36 20.79 30.46
CA GLU A 554 31.05 20.56 31.73
C GLU A 554 31.15 21.86 32.55
N ALA A 555 31.52 22.98 31.93
CA ALA A 555 31.53 24.29 32.60
C ALA A 555 30.13 24.74 33.07
N ARG A 556 29.06 24.21 32.48
CA ARG A 556 27.65 24.48 32.81
C ARG A 556 27.01 23.41 33.72
N ASP A 557 27.79 22.55 34.41
CA ASP A 557 27.30 21.38 35.17
C ASP A 557 26.49 21.71 36.45
N ARG A 558 25.31 22.32 36.28
CA ARG A 558 24.34 22.66 37.34
C ARG A 558 23.82 21.46 38.14
N LYS A 559 24.06 20.22 37.71
CA LYS A 559 23.63 18.99 38.39
C LYS A 559 24.79 18.26 39.09
N GLY A 560 26.04 18.72 38.92
CA GLY A 560 27.25 18.06 39.42
C GLY A 560 27.43 16.64 38.84
N LEU A 561 26.91 16.36 37.65
CA LEU A 561 26.95 15.04 37.02
C LEU A 561 28.28 14.78 36.31
N TYR A 562 28.82 15.77 35.60
CA TYR A 562 30.16 15.69 35.03
C TYR A 562 31.21 15.62 36.14
N ALA A 563 31.07 16.42 37.20
CA ALA A 563 31.94 16.35 38.37
C ALA A 563 31.95 14.93 39.00
N LYS A 564 30.77 14.30 39.16
CA LYS A 564 30.64 12.92 39.65
C LYS A 564 31.19 11.86 38.68
N ALA A 565 31.01 12.04 37.37
CA ALA A 565 31.57 11.15 36.35
C ALA A 565 33.10 11.21 36.32
N ARG A 566 33.68 12.41 36.33
CA ARG A 566 35.14 12.62 36.40
C ARG A 566 35.75 12.10 37.71
N ALA A 567 34.98 12.06 38.79
CA ALA A 567 35.34 11.43 40.07
C ALA A 567 35.07 9.91 40.14
N GLY A 568 34.61 9.27 39.06
CA GLY A 568 34.31 7.83 39.02
C GLY A 568 33.04 7.39 39.76
N ILE A 569 32.30 8.32 40.36
CA ILE A 569 31.06 8.06 41.12
C ILE A 569 29.90 7.66 40.20
N ILE A 570 29.93 8.11 38.95
CA ILE A 570 29.04 7.63 37.87
C ILE A 570 29.94 6.93 36.83
N PRO A 571 30.08 5.60 36.85
CA PRO A 571 31.08 4.91 36.03
C PRO A 571 30.87 5.09 34.52
N THR A 572 29.62 5.08 34.08
CA THR A 572 29.22 5.20 32.67
C THR A 572 28.50 6.54 32.49
N PHE A 573 29.10 7.50 31.80
CA PHE A 573 28.49 8.81 31.57
C PHE A 573 28.74 9.35 30.15
N THR A 574 27.67 9.75 29.48
CA THR A 574 27.68 10.20 28.08
C THR A 574 28.58 11.43 27.90
N GLY A 575 29.52 11.35 26.97
CA GLY A 575 30.55 12.36 26.71
C GLY A 575 31.76 12.29 27.64
N VAL A 576 31.86 11.30 28.54
CA VAL A 576 33.02 11.11 29.43
C VAL A 576 33.57 9.69 29.37
N SER A 577 32.71 8.68 29.54
CA SER A 577 33.06 7.24 29.52
C SER A 577 32.09 6.38 28.69
N ASP A 578 31.10 7.01 28.09
CA ASP A 578 30.11 6.46 27.15
C ASP A 578 29.99 7.46 25.98
N PRO A 579 29.94 7.02 24.71
CA PRO A 579 29.90 7.93 23.57
C PRO A 579 28.63 8.78 23.53
N TYR A 580 28.70 9.86 22.77
CA TYR A 580 27.53 10.53 22.20
C TYR A 580 27.71 10.48 20.68
N GLU A 581 26.88 9.71 20.00
CA GLU A 581 26.85 9.59 18.55
C GLU A 581 26.14 10.82 18.01
N GLU A 582 26.85 11.77 17.41
CA GLU A 582 26.26 13.00 16.88
C GLU A 582 25.32 12.68 15.69
N PRO A 583 24.05 13.15 15.70
CA PRO A 583 23.11 12.85 14.62
C PRO A 583 23.51 13.53 13.31
N THR A 584 23.53 12.75 12.24
CA THR A 584 23.78 13.21 10.86
C THR A 584 22.48 13.56 10.12
N ASP A 585 21.33 13.13 10.65
CA ASP A 585 19.97 13.33 10.10
C ASP A 585 19.19 14.47 10.79
N ALA A 586 19.86 15.32 11.59
CA ALA A 586 19.19 16.32 12.40
C ALA A 586 18.56 17.45 11.55
N ASP A 587 17.23 17.51 11.55
CA ASP A 587 16.42 18.51 10.86
C ASP A 587 16.79 19.96 11.29
N ILE A 588 17.25 20.14 12.53
CA ILE A 588 17.77 21.41 13.05
C ILE A 588 19.02 21.16 13.91
N VAL A 589 20.11 21.90 13.64
CA VAL A 589 21.31 21.93 14.50
C VAL A 589 21.42 23.29 15.20
N ILE A 590 21.66 23.30 16.51
CA ILE A 590 21.73 24.49 17.36
C ILE A 590 22.95 24.39 18.29
N ASP A 591 23.95 25.25 18.08
CA ASP A 591 24.91 25.55 19.13
C ASP A 591 24.31 26.61 20.10
N THR A 592 24.69 26.53 21.38
CA THR A 592 24.25 27.44 22.45
C THR A 592 25.41 28.13 23.14
N VAL A 593 26.62 28.17 22.56
CA VAL A 593 27.74 28.98 23.06
C VAL A 593 27.36 30.47 23.02
N ASP A 594 27.12 31.01 21.82
CA ASP A 594 26.84 32.44 21.61
C ASP A 594 25.36 32.76 21.31
N ALA A 595 24.53 31.75 21.00
CA ALA A 595 23.11 31.95 20.73
C ALA A 595 22.29 32.11 22.03
N SER A 596 21.40 33.12 22.09
CA SER A 596 20.48 33.22 23.22
C SER A 596 19.42 32.11 23.16
N PRO A 597 18.88 31.66 24.32
CA PRO A 597 17.79 30.68 24.33
C PRO A 597 16.52 31.13 23.62
N HIS A 598 16.34 32.44 23.40
CA HIS A 598 15.22 32.97 22.62
C HIS A 598 15.45 32.83 21.12
N ASP A 599 16.63 33.18 20.62
CA ASP A 599 16.96 33.12 19.21
C ASP A 599 17.00 31.66 18.73
N ALA A 600 17.60 30.77 19.54
CA ALA A 600 17.59 29.33 19.31
C ALA A 600 16.17 28.75 19.17
N VAL A 601 15.21 29.23 19.96
CA VAL A 601 13.79 28.81 19.84
C VAL A 601 13.09 29.48 18.65
N GLN A 602 13.48 30.70 18.25
CA GLN A 602 12.98 31.27 17.00
C GLN A 602 13.49 30.51 15.77
N THR A 603 14.69 29.94 15.79
CA THR A 603 15.16 29.02 14.74
C THR A 603 14.24 27.80 14.62
N VAL A 604 13.91 27.16 15.75
CA VAL A 604 12.96 26.02 15.77
C VAL A 604 11.58 26.42 15.26
N LEU A 605 11.00 27.51 15.77
CA LEU A 605 9.70 28.01 15.32
C LEU A 605 9.68 28.46 13.85
N SER A 606 10.82 28.87 13.29
CA SER A 606 10.91 29.28 11.88
C SER A 606 10.99 28.06 10.95
N HIS A 607 11.79 27.05 11.29
CA HIS A 607 11.78 25.76 10.57
C HIS A 607 10.40 25.12 10.61
N LEU A 608 9.75 25.05 11.77
CA LEU A 608 8.40 24.48 11.90
C LEU A 608 7.33 25.22 11.07
N ARG A 609 7.47 26.54 10.83
CA ARG A 609 6.61 27.25 9.86
C ARG A 609 6.92 26.88 8.42
N THR A 610 8.20 26.90 8.03
CA THR A 610 8.66 26.59 6.67
C THR A 610 8.19 25.21 6.19
N ASP A 611 8.26 24.22 7.07
CA ASP A 611 7.91 22.81 6.78
C ASP A 611 6.41 22.51 6.89
N GLY A 612 5.59 23.54 7.13
CA GLY A 612 4.13 23.48 7.21
C GLY A 612 3.56 22.99 8.55
N TRP A 613 4.40 22.70 9.54
CA TRP A 613 3.99 22.22 10.87
C TRP A 613 3.34 23.31 11.74
N LEU A 614 3.64 24.60 11.48
CA LEU A 614 2.95 25.73 12.10
C LEU A 614 2.23 26.54 11.03
N ALA A 615 1.02 26.99 11.36
CA ALA A 615 0.38 28.07 10.61
C ALA A 615 1.27 29.33 10.65
N PRO A 616 1.18 30.25 9.67
CA PRO A 616 1.99 31.48 9.63
C PRO A 616 2.09 32.22 10.99
#